data_AF-A0A528BEC2-F1
#
_entry.id   AF-A0A528BEC2-F1
#
_cell.length_a   1.000
_cell.length_b   1.000
_cell.length_c   1.000
_cell.angle_alpha   90.00
_cell.angle_beta   90.00
_cell.angle_gamma   90.00
#
_symmetry.space_group_name_H-M   'P 1'
#
loop_
_entity.id
_entity.type
_entity.pdbx_description
1 polymer ?
#
loop_
_entity_poly.entity_id
_entity_poly.type
_entity_poly.pdbx_seq_one_letter_code
_entity_poly.pdbx_strand_id
1 'polypeptide(L)'
;MPRRTDIKSILIIGAGPIVIGQACEFDYSGTQACKALKEEGFRVILVNSNPATIMTDPELADATYIEPITPEVVAKIIAKERPDALLPTMGGQTALNTALSLRRMGVLERYNVEMIGADATAIDKAEDRALFREAMKKIGLE
;
A
#
# COMPACT_ATOMS: atom_id res chain seq x y z
N MET A 1 -11.88 -10.96 -13.70
CA MET A 1 -10.94 -12.11 -13.75
C MET A 1 -11.03 -12.83 -12.42
N PRO A 2 -10.85 -14.16 -12.38
CA PRO A 2 -10.83 -14.90 -11.12
C PRO A 2 -9.65 -14.45 -10.23
N ARG A 3 -9.74 -14.78 -8.94
CA ARG A 3 -8.68 -14.52 -7.95
C ARG A 3 -7.34 -15.06 -8.43
N ARG A 4 -6.27 -14.28 -8.24
CA ARG A 4 -4.89 -14.70 -8.48
C ARG A 4 -4.49 -15.83 -7.53
N THR A 5 -3.76 -16.81 -8.04
CA THR A 5 -3.35 -18.03 -7.31
C THR A 5 -1.87 -18.06 -6.96
N ASP A 6 -1.10 -17.15 -7.55
CA ASP A 6 0.32 -16.95 -7.34
C ASP A 6 0.64 -16.05 -6.13
N ILE A 7 -0.33 -15.25 -5.67
CA ILE A 7 -0.24 -14.42 -4.46
C ILE A 7 -0.95 -15.14 -3.31
N LYS A 8 -0.31 -15.21 -2.14
CA LYS A 8 -0.91 -15.77 -0.91
C LYS A 8 -0.98 -14.75 0.21
N SER A 9 -0.06 -13.78 0.21
CA SER A 9 0.09 -12.79 1.27
C SER A 9 0.27 -11.39 0.71
N ILE A 10 -0.43 -10.42 1.30
CA ILE A 10 -0.47 -9.04 0.84
C ILE A 10 -0.17 -8.11 2.00
N LEU A 11 0.81 -7.23 1.81
CA LEU A 11 1.09 -6.12 2.71
C LEU A 11 0.30 -4.88 2.28
N ILE A 12 -0.50 -4.33 3.19
CA ILE A 12 -1.18 -3.05 3.03
C ILE A 12 -0.41 -1.99 3.84
N ILE A 13 -0.18 -0.82 3.25
CA ILE A 13 0.37 0.34 3.97
C ILE A 13 -0.78 1.30 4.27
N GLY A 14 -1.03 1.55 5.56
CA GLY A 14 -2.00 2.55 6.02
C GLY A 14 -1.51 3.99 5.84
N ALA A 15 -2.37 4.95 6.19
CA ALA A 15 -2.07 6.38 6.02
C ALA A 15 -1.25 6.99 7.17
N GLY A 16 -1.22 6.36 8.34
CA GLY A 16 -0.61 6.93 9.55
C GLY A 16 -1.56 7.88 10.29
N PRO A 17 -1.02 8.83 11.07
CA PRO A 17 -1.84 9.73 11.88
C PRO A 17 -2.71 10.64 11.00
N ILE A 18 -3.87 11.03 11.54
CA ILE A 18 -4.80 11.95 10.88
C ILE A 18 -4.18 13.34 10.79
N VAL A 19 -4.17 13.91 9.59
CA VAL A 19 -3.74 15.28 9.31
C VAL A 19 -4.71 15.98 8.37
N ILE A 20 -4.68 17.31 8.31
CA ILE A 20 -5.46 18.07 7.33
C ILE A 20 -5.04 17.63 5.92
N GLY A 21 -6.00 17.20 5.11
CA GLY A 21 -5.78 16.69 3.75
C GLY A 21 -5.49 15.19 3.66
N GLN A 22 -5.34 14.48 4.79
CA GLN A 22 -5.22 13.02 4.82
C GLN A 22 -5.80 12.49 6.14
N ALA A 23 -7.07 12.10 6.12
CA ALA A 23 -7.84 11.84 7.33
C ALA A 23 -8.52 10.46 7.34
N CYS A 24 -9.72 10.39 7.93
CA CYS A 24 -10.41 9.14 8.27
C CYS A 24 -10.82 8.31 7.06
N GLU A 25 -10.85 8.91 5.87
CA GLU A 25 -11.13 8.23 4.60
C GLU A 25 -10.19 7.03 4.37
N PHE A 26 -8.95 7.08 4.88
CA PHE A 26 -8.00 5.98 4.72
C PHE A 26 -8.16 4.86 5.75
N ASP A 27 -8.73 5.14 6.92
CA ASP A 27 -9.16 4.05 7.82
C ASP A 27 -10.35 3.29 7.20
N TYR A 28 -11.31 4.04 6.65
CA TYR A 28 -12.43 3.45 5.92
C TYR A 28 -11.96 2.60 4.73
N SER A 29 -11.14 3.15 3.84
CA SER A 29 -10.62 2.44 2.67
C SER A 29 -9.71 1.27 3.06
N GLY A 30 -8.83 1.45 4.04
CA GLY A 30 -7.95 0.40 4.55
C GLY A 30 -8.74 -0.75 5.17
N THR A 31 -9.78 -0.46 5.94
CA THR A 31 -10.69 -1.47 6.53
C THR A 31 -11.40 -2.28 5.45
N GLN A 32 -11.91 -1.61 4.40
CA GLN A 32 -12.55 -2.29 3.26
C GLN A 32 -11.56 -3.21 2.53
N ALA A 33 -10.32 -2.75 2.32
CA ALA A 33 -9.29 -3.55 1.69
C ALA A 33 -8.92 -4.79 2.53
N CYS A 34 -8.73 -4.63 3.85
CA CYS A 34 -8.49 -5.75 4.76
C CYS A 34 -9.60 -6.80 4.69
N LYS A 35 -10.87 -6.37 4.75
CA LYS A 35 -12.04 -7.25 4.66
C LYS A 35 -12.09 -7.99 3.33
N ALA A 36 -12.03 -7.27 2.21
CA ALA A 36 -12.11 -7.86 0.88
C ALA A 36 -11.00 -8.90 0.65
N LEU A 37 -9.76 -8.62 1.06
CA LEU A 37 -8.65 -9.55 0.90
C LEU A 37 -8.78 -10.79 1.81
N LYS A 38 -9.28 -10.64 3.05
CA LYS A 38 -9.53 -11.79 3.93
C LYS A 38 -10.69 -12.66 3.44
N GLU A 39 -11.77 -12.06 2.94
CA GLU A 39 -12.90 -12.79 2.35
C GLU A 39 -12.46 -13.62 1.14
N GLU A 40 -11.54 -13.10 0.35
CA GLU A 40 -10.89 -13.81 -0.76
C GLU A 40 -9.80 -14.80 -0.29
N GLY A 41 -9.57 -14.95 1.01
CA GLY A 41 -8.65 -15.94 1.59
C GLY A 41 -7.16 -15.63 1.41
N PHE A 42 -6.79 -14.35 1.27
CA PHE A 42 -5.39 -13.92 1.35
C PHE A 42 -4.96 -13.74 2.81
N ARG A 43 -3.69 -13.99 3.07
CA ARG A 43 -3.04 -13.56 4.31
C ARG A 43 -2.80 -12.05 4.25
N VAL A 44 -3.40 -11.29 5.14
CA VAL A 44 -3.29 -9.83 5.18
C VAL A 44 -2.29 -9.40 6.24
N ILE A 45 -1.26 -8.67 5.82
CA ILE A 45 -0.33 -7.96 6.70
C ILE A 45 -0.64 -6.49 6.58
N LEU A 46 -0.77 -5.78 7.70
CA LEU A 46 -1.04 -4.35 7.71
C LEU A 46 0.01 -3.63 8.54
N VAL A 47 0.49 -2.48 8.04
CA VAL A 47 1.22 -1.50 8.85
C VAL A 47 0.48 -0.16 8.88
N ASN A 48 0.17 0.33 10.07
CA ASN A 48 -0.38 1.67 10.27
C ASN A 48 0.01 2.20 11.65
N SER A 49 0.66 3.36 11.71
CA SER A 49 1.11 3.95 12.98
C SER A 49 -0.01 4.58 13.81
N ASN A 50 -1.22 4.73 13.26
CA ASN A 50 -2.35 5.31 13.98
C ASN A 50 -3.11 4.22 14.76
N PRO A 51 -3.08 4.24 16.11
CA PRO A 51 -3.76 3.23 16.91
C PRO A 51 -5.29 3.42 16.98
N ALA A 52 -5.80 4.58 16.57
CA ALA A 52 -7.24 4.91 16.65
C ALA A 52 -7.95 4.59 15.32
N THR A 53 -7.69 3.42 14.74
CA THR A 53 -8.26 3.00 13.45
C THR A 53 -8.87 1.62 13.54
N ILE A 54 -10.00 1.41 12.87
CA ILE A 54 -10.64 0.09 12.80
C ILE A 54 -9.77 -0.89 12.03
N MET A 55 -9.07 -0.43 10.99
CA MET A 55 -8.19 -1.30 10.21
C MET A 55 -7.09 -1.95 11.05
N THR A 56 -6.67 -1.33 12.17
CA THR A 56 -5.67 -1.87 13.09
C THR A 56 -6.23 -2.82 14.17
N ASP A 57 -7.54 -3.07 14.18
CA ASP A 57 -8.11 -4.04 15.10
C ASP A 57 -7.54 -5.45 14.83
N PRO A 58 -7.19 -6.24 15.85
CA PRO A 58 -6.48 -7.51 15.68
C PRO A 58 -7.19 -8.55 14.80
N GLU A 59 -8.50 -8.42 14.61
CA GLU A 59 -9.33 -9.34 13.83
C GLU A 59 -9.39 -8.98 12.33
N LEU A 60 -8.95 -7.78 11.95
CA LEU A 60 -9.07 -7.27 10.58
C LEU A 60 -7.93 -7.72 9.65
N ALA A 61 -6.76 -8.06 10.19
CA ALA A 61 -5.61 -8.57 9.45
C ALA A 61 -5.00 -9.78 10.17
N ASP A 62 -4.21 -10.59 9.48
CA ASP A 62 -3.51 -11.73 10.10
C ASP A 62 -2.24 -11.30 10.83
N ALA A 63 -1.63 -10.19 10.40
CA ALA A 63 -0.51 -9.56 11.07
C ALA A 63 -0.64 -8.03 11.03
N THR A 64 -0.94 -7.43 12.18
CA THR A 64 -1.09 -5.98 12.32
C THR A 64 0.13 -5.36 13.01
N TYR A 65 0.74 -4.36 12.37
CA TYR A 65 1.86 -3.60 12.86
C TYR A 65 1.45 -2.15 13.14
N ILE A 66 1.36 -1.81 14.42
CA ILE A 66 1.22 -0.42 14.86
C ILE A 66 2.62 0.17 15.05
N GLU A 67 3.26 0.47 13.91
CA GLU A 67 4.66 0.87 13.81
C GLU A 67 4.80 2.09 12.89
N PRO A 68 5.89 2.89 13.01
CA PRO A 68 6.11 4.04 12.13
C PRO A 68 6.12 3.65 10.64
N ILE A 69 5.41 4.41 9.81
CA ILE A 69 5.37 4.18 8.36
C ILE A 69 6.57 4.88 7.71
N THR A 70 7.78 4.39 8.01
CA THR A 70 9.01 4.79 7.31
C THR A 70 9.51 3.66 6.42
N PRO A 71 10.21 3.94 5.31
CA PRO A 71 10.71 2.89 4.43
C PRO A 71 11.58 1.85 5.14
N GLU A 72 12.37 2.25 6.14
CA GLU A 72 13.26 1.36 6.90
C GLU A 72 12.47 0.40 7.79
N VAL A 73 11.42 0.90 8.45
CA VAL A 73 10.54 0.08 9.30
C VAL A 73 9.73 -0.88 8.43
N VAL A 74 9.14 -0.38 7.34
CA VAL A 74 8.36 -1.23 6.43
C VAL A 74 9.27 -2.27 5.74
N ALA A 75 10.53 -1.94 5.43
CA ALA A 75 11.49 -2.92 4.93
C ALA A 75 11.80 -4.03 5.94
N LYS A 76 11.83 -3.74 7.25
CA LYS A 76 11.97 -4.77 8.30
C LYS A 76 10.72 -5.65 8.37
N ILE A 77 9.53 -5.07 8.23
CA ILE A 77 8.28 -5.83 8.17
C ILE A 77 8.28 -6.76 6.96
N ILE A 78 8.64 -6.26 5.76
CA ILE A 78 8.79 -7.07 4.55
C ILE A 78 9.81 -8.20 4.76
N ALA A 79 10.95 -7.91 5.38
CA ALA A 79 11.99 -8.90 5.63
C ALA A 79 11.53 -10.04 6.57
N LYS A 80 10.69 -9.71 7.56
CA LYS A 80 10.11 -10.67 8.50
C LYS A 80 8.94 -11.45 7.88
N GLU A 81 8.02 -10.73 7.26
CA GLU A 81 6.72 -11.26 6.84
C GLU A 81 6.71 -11.88 5.45
N ARG A 82 7.69 -11.51 4.60
CA ARG A 82 7.84 -11.97 3.22
C ARG A 82 6.50 -11.94 2.44
N PRO A 83 5.83 -10.78 2.35
CA PRO A 83 4.61 -10.66 1.57
C PRO A 83 4.89 -10.94 0.09
N ASP A 84 3.97 -11.63 -0.60
CA ASP A 84 4.08 -11.84 -2.04
C ASP A 84 3.79 -10.53 -2.80
N ALA A 85 2.89 -9.71 -2.25
CA ALA A 85 2.50 -8.44 -2.86
C ALA A 85 2.35 -7.28 -1.86
N LEU A 86 2.46 -6.06 -2.39
CA LEU A 86 2.25 -4.79 -1.70
C LEU A 86 1.08 -4.04 -2.33
N LEU A 87 0.11 -3.61 -1.52
CA LEU A 87 -1.01 -2.76 -1.92
C LEU A 87 -0.82 -1.33 -1.36
N PRO A 88 -0.28 -0.38 -2.16
CA PRO A 88 0.08 0.95 -1.69
C PRO A 88 -1.03 2.00 -1.87
N THR A 89 -2.20 1.62 -2.39
CA THR A 89 -3.24 2.55 -2.86
C THR A 89 -4.30 2.90 -1.81
N MET A 90 -4.19 2.37 -0.59
CA MET A 90 -5.21 2.51 0.46
C MET A 90 -4.80 3.44 1.61
N GLY A 91 -3.58 4.00 1.57
CA GLY A 91 -3.02 4.81 2.66
C GLY A 91 -2.57 6.21 2.23
N GLY A 92 -3.26 6.80 1.24
CA GLY A 92 -3.00 8.15 0.77
C GLY A 92 -1.57 8.37 0.28
N GLN A 93 -1.08 9.60 0.44
CA GLN A 93 0.26 9.96 0.00
C GLN A 93 1.35 9.27 0.82
N THR A 94 1.10 9.02 2.11
CA THR A 94 2.03 8.28 2.98
C THR A 94 2.36 6.91 2.38
N ALA A 95 1.35 6.16 1.96
CA ALA A 95 1.54 4.82 1.41
C ALA A 95 2.25 4.85 0.05
N LEU A 96 1.84 5.75 -0.86
CA LEU A 96 2.47 5.90 -2.18
C LEU A 96 3.96 6.27 -2.05
N ASN A 97 4.28 7.30 -1.25
CA ASN A 97 5.65 7.75 -1.05
C ASN A 97 6.52 6.66 -0.41
N THR A 98 5.97 5.90 0.53
CA THR A 98 6.67 4.79 1.18
C THR A 98 6.95 3.67 0.18
N ALA A 99 5.94 3.27 -0.61
CA ALA A 99 6.07 2.23 -1.62
C ALA A 99 7.10 2.57 -2.70
N LEU A 100 7.09 3.81 -3.21
CA LEU A 100 8.09 4.28 -4.16
C LEU A 100 9.50 4.32 -3.55
N SER A 101 9.61 4.69 -2.27
CA SER A 101 10.90 4.67 -1.57
C SER A 101 11.43 3.25 -1.38
N LEU A 102 10.57 2.30 -1.01
CA LEU A 102 10.93 0.88 -0.93
C LEU A 102 11.39 0.33 -2.28
N ARG A 103 10.75 0.74 -3.39
CA ARG A 103 11.22 0.40 -4.74
C ARG A 103 12.60 0.98 -5.00
N ARG A 104 12.81 2.28 -4.75
CA ARG A 104 14.10 2.96 -4.95
C ARG A 104 15.23 2.34 -4.12
N MET A 105 14.91 1.84 -2.92
CA MET A 105 15.86 1.13 -2.06
C MET A 105 16.16 -0.31 -2.53
N GLY A 106 15.49 -0.79 -3.59
CA GLY A 106 15.63 -2.17 -4.08
C GLY A 106 15.03 -3.22 -3.14
N VAL A 107 14.21 -2.81 -2.16
CA VAL A 107 13.61 -3.72 -1.17
C VAL A 107 12.60 -4.64 -1.84
N LEU A 108 11.72 -4.08 -2.68
CA LEU A 108 10.69 -4.87 -3.36
C LEU A 108 11.30 -5.95 -4.27
N GLU A 109 12.36 -5.60 -5.02
CA GLU A 109 13.09 -6.54 -5.86
C GLU A 109 13.82 -7.60 -5.03
N ARG A 110 14.55 -7.20 -3.98
CA ARG A 110 15.30 -8.11 -3.11
C ARG A 110 14.41 -9.17 -2.45
N TYR A 111 13.18 -8.79 -2.09
CA TYR A 111 12.23 -9.67 -1.41
C TYR A 111 11.17 -10.27 -2.35
N ASN A 112 11.28 -10.00 -3.67
CA ASN A 112 10.32 -10.42 -4.69
C ASN A 112 8.86 -10.05 -4.35
N VAL A 113 8.66 -8.82 -3.90
CA VAL A 113 7.34 -8.27 -3.54
C VAL A 113 6.76 -7.55 -4.75
N GLU A 114 5.64 -8.04 -5.27
CA GLU A 114 4.94 -7.43 -6.39
C GLU A 114 4.09 -6.24 -5.94
N MET A 115 4.15 -5.10 -6.64
CA MET A 115 3.23 -4.00 -6.39
C MET A 115 1.92 -4.22 -7.14
N ILE A 116 0.81 -4.29 -6.43
CA ILE A 116 -0.54 -4.52 -6.98
C ILE A 116 -1.45 -3.31 -6.79
N GLY A 117 -2.55 -3.27 -7.54
CA GLY A 117 -3.49 -2.14 -7.56
C GLY A 117 -3.02 -1.00 -8.46
N ALA A 118 -1.79 -0.51 -8.25
CA ALA A 118 -1.13 0.41 -9.16
C ALA A 118 0.36 0.05 -9.24
N ASP A 119 0.88 -0.14 -10.46
CA ASP A 119 2.32 -0.31 -10.63
C ASP A 119 3.05 1.03 -10.40
N ALA A 120 4.33 0.94 -10.03
CA ALA A 120 5.10 2.13 -9.70
C ALA A 120 5.27 3.10 -10.88
N THR A 121 5.22 2.63 -12.12
CA THR A 121 5.28 3.49 -13.31
C THR A 121 3.99 4.30 -13.44
N ALA A 122 2.85 3.69 -13.17
CA ALA A 122 1.55 4.35 -13.16
C ALA A 122 1.47 5.40 -12.03
N ILE A 123 1.99 5.07 -10.84
CA ILE A 123 2.07 6.02 -9.72
C ILE A 123 2.97 7.20 -10.10
N ASP A 124 4.21 6.95 -10.54
CA ASP A 124 5.15 8.01 -10.92
C ASP A 124 4.55 8.92 -12.01
N LYS A 125 3.86 8.33 -12.99
CA LYS A 125 3.24 9.07 -14.09
C LYS A 125 2.08 9.96 -13.66
N ALA A 126 1.33 9.58 -12.62
CA ALA A 126 0.21 10.36 -12.09
C ALA A 126 0.67 11.45 -11.11
N GLU A 127 1.68 11.14 -10.29
CA GLU A 127 2.19 12.04 -9.25
C GLU A 127 3.16 13.09 -9.79
N ASP A 128 3.95 12.76 -10.83
CA ASP A 128 4.80 13.73 -11.51
C ASP A 128 3.97 14.59 -12.47
N ARG A 129 3.88 15.89 -12.16
CA ARG A 129 3.09 16.86 -12.94
C ARG A 129 3.52 16.96 -14.41
N ALA A 130 4.81 16.78 -14.71
CA ALA A 130 5.30 16.83 -16.08
C ALA A 130 4.89 15.57 -16.84
N LEU A 131 5.12 14.38 -16.25
CA LEU A 131 4.70 13.11 -16.85
C LEU A 131 3.18 13.03 -17.03
N PHE A 132 2.41 13.55 -16.07
CA PHE A 132 0.96 13.61 -16.17
C PHE A 132 0.51 14.51 -17.32
N ARG A 133 1.12 15.69 -17.47
CA ARG A 133 0.80 16.63 -18.56
C ARG A 133 1.13 16.05 -19.93
N GLU A 134 2.27 15.35 -20.04
CA GLU A 134 2.60 14.61 -21.26
C GLU A 134 1.58 13.51 -21.55
N ALA A 135 1.10 12.82 -20.51
CA ALA A 135 0.07 11.80 -20.65
C ALA A 135 -1.26 12.37 -21.16
N MET A 136 -1.71 13.51 -20.62
CA MET A 136 -2.93 14.19 -21.06
C MET A 136 -2.81 14.66 -22.52
N LYS A 137 -1.68 15.30 -22.86
CA LYS A 137 -1.40 15.73 -24.23
C LYS A 137 -1.42 14.56 -25.21
N LYS A 138 -0.91 13.39 -24.82
CA LYS A 138 -0.89 12.17 -25.66
C LYS A 138 -2.30 11.67 -26.01
N ILE A 139 -3.29 11.91 -25.16
CA ILE A 139 -4.68 11.50 -25.39
C ILE A 139 -5.57 12.65 -25.89
N GLY A 140 -4.98 13.81 -26.23
CA GLY A 140 -5.70 14.96 -26.77
C GLY A 140 -6.45 15.79 -25.74
N LEU A 141 -6.08 15.70 -24.46
CA LEU A 141 -6.59 16.57 -23.40
C LEU A 141 -5.54 17.65 -23.07
N GLU A 142 -6.00 18.88 -22.86
CA GLU A 142 -5.17 20.02 -22.41
C GLU A 142 -5.11 20.14 -20.88
#